data_AF-A0A1J4PU22-F1
#
_entry.id   AF-A0A1J4PU22-F1
#
_cell.length_a   1.000
_cell.length_b   1.000
_cell.length_c   1.000
_cell.angle_alpha   90.00
_cell.angle_beta   90.00
_cell.angle_gamma   90.00
#
_symmetry.space_group_name_H-M   'P 1'
#
loop_
_entity.id
_entity.type
_entity.pdbx_description
1 polymer ?
#
loop_
_entity_poly.entity_id
_entity_poly.type
_entity_poly.pdbx_seq_one_letter_code
_entity_poly.pdbx_strand_id
1 'polypeptide(L)'
;MRERAVRMYRASEPKPQIKKLAVDLGVHPEALRGWIRQAEADAGERDDRLTTDERAELAALRRENVQLKRANEVLRTASAFFAAQLDPTRPR
;
A
#
# COMPACT_ATOMS: atom_id res chain seq x y z
N MET A 1 20.69 2.05 -1.54
CA MET A 1 21.28 0.68 -1.40
C MET A 1 20.43 -0.40 -2.07
N ARG A 2 19.12 -0.50 -1.74
CA ARG A 2 18.17 -1.48 -2.32
C ARG A 2 18.20 -1.60 -3.85
N GLU A 3 18.01 -0.50 -4.57
CA GLU A 3 17.99 -0.53 -6.05
C GLU A 3 19.29 -1.04 -6.66
N ARG A 4 20.44 -0.69 -6.07
CA ARG A 4 21.74 -1.19 -6.52
C ARG A 4 21.84 -2.69 -6.34
N ALA A 5 21.38 -3.22 -5.20
CA ALA A 5 21.39 -4.65 -4.92
C ALA A 5 20.50 -5.45 -5.89
N VAL A 6 19.29 -4.96 -6.14
CA VAL A 6 18.35 -5.57 -7.10
C VAL A 6 18.92 -5.53 -8.52
N ARG A 7 19.47 -4.39 -8.94
CA ARG A 7 20.10 -4.24 -10.25
C ARG A 7 21.30 -5.17 -10.42
N MET A 8 22.15 -5.30 -9.40
CA MET A 8 23.28 -6.23 -9.41
C MET A 8 22.81 -7.68 -9.55
N TYR A 9 21.78 -8.09 -8.82
CA TYR A 9 21.17 -9.41 -8.97
C TYR A 9 20.60 -9.63 -10.38
N ARG A 10 19.87 -8.64 -10.93
CA ARG A 10 19.25 -8.75 -12.25
C ARG A 10 20.25 -8.78 -13.40
N ALA A 11 21.38 -8.08 -13.29
CA ALA A 11 22.40 -8.00 -14.34
C ALA A 11 23.43 -9.15 -14.31
N SER A 12 23.40 -10.02 -13.30
CA SER A 12 24.40 -11.08 -13.11
C SER A 12 23.95 -12.40 -13.73
N GLU A 13 24.65 -12.87 -14.76
CA GLU A 13 24.43 -14.19 -15.35
C GLU A 13 25.65 -15.12 -15.14
N PRO A 14 25.49 -16.30 -14.52
CA PRO A 14 24.26 -16.85 -13.96
C PRO A 14 23.79 -16.09 -12.71
N LYS A 15 22.49 -16.17 -12.40
CA LYS A 15 21.90 -15.53 -11.22
C LYS A 15 22.62 -15.99 -9.95
N PRO A 16 23.15 -15.06 -9.12
CA PRO A 16 23.87 -15.42 -7.91
C PRO A 16 22.91 -15.93 -6.84
N GLN A 17 23.40 -16.80 -5.96
CA GLN A 17 22.63 -17.19 -4.78
C GLN A 17 22.37 -15.95 -3.91
N ILE A 18 21.09 -15.65 -3.66
CA ILE A 18 20.65 -14.47 -2.87
C ILE A 18 21.38 -14.40 -1.52
N LYS A 19 21.59 -15.53 -0.85
CA LYS A 19 22.29 -15.57 0.45
C LYS A 19 23.74 -15.08 0.33
N LYS A 20 24.46 -15.51 -0.70
CA LYS A 20 25.86 -15.09 -0.95
C LYS A 20 25.93 -13.62 -1.28
N LEU A 21 25.10 -13.17 -2.24
CA LEU A 21 25.03 -11.76 -2.63
C LEU A 21 24.64 -10.86 -1.44
N ALA A 22 23.74 -11.31 -0.56
CA ALA A 22 23.36 -10.58 0.64
C ALA A 22 24.53 -10.40 1.61
N VAL A 23 25.35 -11.45 1.80
CA VAL A 23 26.58 -11.38 2.60
C VAL A 23 27.58 -10.41 1.98
N ASP A 24 27.82 -10.51 0.67
CA ASP A 24 28.76 -9.64 -0.05
C ASP A 24 28.32 -8.15 0.00
N LEU A 25 27.02 -7.91 0.06
CA LEU A 25 26.44 -6.57 0.18
C LEU A 25 26.23 -6.11 1.63
N GLY A 26 26.50 -6.95 2.63
CA GLY A 26 26.28 -6.63 4.04
C GLY A 26 24.81 -6.40 4.42
N VAL A 27 23.88 -7.09 3.76
CA VAL A 27 22.43 -7.00 4.03
C VAL A 27 21.86 -8.33 4.49
N HIS A 28 20.75 -8.29 5.22
CA HIS A 28 20.06 -9.52 5.62
C HIS A 28 19.51 -10.25 4.38
N PRO A 29 19.73 -11.57 4.22
CA PRO A 29 19.30 -12.32 3.03
C PRO A 29 17.81 -12.19 2.71
N GLU A 30 16.96 -12.18 3.74
CA GLU A 30 15.50 -12.07 3.56
C GLU A 30 15.08 -10.67 3.12
N ALA A 31 15.82 -9.63 3.52
CA ALA A 31 15.58 -8.27 3.02
C ALA A 31 15.89 -8.19 1.52
N LEU A 32 17.02 -8.76 1.10
CA LEU A 32 17.38 -8.81 -0.33
C LEU A 32 16.36 -9.60 -1.14
N ARG A 33 15.91 -10.76 -0.64
CA ARG A 33 14.84 -11.55 -1.28
C ARG A 33 13.57 -10.73 -1.42
N GLY A 34 13.17 -10.02 -0.38
CA GLY A 34 11.99 -9.16 -0.38
C GLY A 34 12.08 -8.05 -1.44
N TRP A 35 13.26 -7.43 -1.59
CA TRP A 35 13.49 -6.40 -2.60
C TRP A 35 13.46 -6.93 -4.02
N ILE A 36 14.07 -8.09 -4.27
CA ILE A 36 14.06 -8.76 -5.57
C ILE A 36 12.61 -9.09 -5.95
N ARG A 37 11.87 -9.76 -5.06
CA ARG A 37 10.45 -10.09 -5.31
C ARG A 37 9.56 -8.87 -5.56
N GLN A 38 9.81 -7.77 -4.86
CA GLN A 38 9.08 -6.53 -5.13
C GLN A 38 9.44 -5.97 -6.50
N ALA A 39 10.72 -6.00 -6.90
CA ALA A 39 11.12 -5.54 -8.22
C ALA A 39 10.60 -6.44 -9.35
N GLU A 40 10.47 -7.76 -9.10
CA GLU A 40 9.81 -8.71 -10.00
C GLU A 40 8.33 -8.36 -10.18
N ALA A 41 7.61 -8.10 -9.08
CA ALA A 41 6.23 -7.61 -9.15
C ALA A 41 6.12 -6.27 -9.90
N ASP A 42 6.98 -5.29 -9.56
CA ASP A 42 7.00 -3.97 -10.21
C ASP A 42 7.33 -4.05 -11.72
N ALA A 43 7.98 -5.14 -12.17
CA ALA A 43 8.27 -5.40 -13.57
C ALA A 43 7.20 -6.25 -14.28
N GLY A 44 6.14 -6.67 -13.58
CA GLY A 44 5.12 -7.57 -14.12
C GLY A 44 5.58 -9.02 -14.28
N GLU A 45 6.71 -9.40 -13.68
CA GLU A 45 7.26 -10.76 -13.73
C GLU A 45 6.58 -11.69 -12.70
N ARG A 46 5.77 -11.12 -11.79
CA ARG A 46 5.03 -11.83 -10.74
C ARG A 46 3.69 -11.15 -10.47
N ASP A 47 2.71 -11.97 -10.08
CA ASP A 47 1.32 -11.60 -9.80
C ASP A 47 0.89 -11.86 -8.34
N ASP A 48 1.70 -12.59 -7.57
CA ASP A 48 1.44 -12.95 -6.17
C ASP A 48 1.57 -11.78 -5.17
N ARG A 49 1.95 -10.60 -5.66
CA ARG A 49 2.23 -9.41 -4.85
C ARG A 49 1.89 -8.15 -5.64
N LEU A 50 1.24 -7.20 -4.96
CA LEU A 50 1.03 -5.86 -5.50
C LEU A 50 2.35 -5.15 -5.81
N THR A 51 2.36 -4.44 -6.93
CA THR A 51 3.41 -3.48 -7.27
C THR A 51 3.50 -2.39 -6.19
N THR A 52 4.62 -1.68 -6.19
CA THR A 52 4.84 -0.56 -5.29
C THR A 52 3.78 0.52 -5.50
N ASP A 53 3.39 0.78 -6.75
CA ASP A 53 2.40 1.79 -7.13
C ASP A 53 0.99 1.38 -6.72
N GLU A 54 0.58 0.14 -7.02
CA GLU A 54 -0.73 -0.40 -6.59
C GLU A 54 -0.88 -0.36 -5.06
N ARG A 55 0.19 -0.66 -4.32
CA ARG A 55 0.18 -0.59 -2.87
C ARG A 55 0.03 0.85 -2.36
N ALA A 56 0.67 1.81 -3.03
CA ALA A 56 0.57 3.22 -2.69
C ALA A 56 -0.85 3.75 -2.96
N GLU A 57 -1.43 3.42 -4.11
CA GLU A 57 -2.79 3.77 -4.49
C GLU A 57 -3.81 3.16 -3.51
N LEU A 58 -3.69 1.87 -3.20
CA LEU A 58 -4.56 1.21 -2.23
C LEU A 58 -4.52 1.90 -0.86
N ALA A 59 -3.34 2.36 -0.41
CA ALA A 59 -3.21 3.10 0.83
C ALA A 59 -3.87 4.49 0.76
N ALA A 60 -3.74 5.19 -0.38
CA ALA A 60 -4.40 6.47 -0.61
C ALA A 60 -5.93 6.33 -0.62
N LEU A 61 -6.46 5.37 -1.38
CA LEU A 61 -7.89 5.08 -1.47
C LEU A 61 -8.47 4.68 -0.10
N ARG A 62 -7.75 3.89 0.70
CA ARG A 62 -8.18 3.56 2.07
C ARG A 62 -8.27 4.79 2.96
N ARG A 63 -7.32 5.71 2.87
CA ARG A 63 -7.36 6.97 3.64
C ARG A 63 -8.54 7.82 3.20
N GLU A 64 -8.73 7.99 1.90
CA GLU A 64 -9.85 8.76 1.35
C GLU A 64 -11.20 8.16 1.77
N ASN A 65 -11.35 6.83 1.68
CA ASN A 65 -12.59 6.16 2.09
C ASN A 65 -12.93 6.42 3.58
N VAL A 66 -11.92 6.43 4.46
CA VAL A 66 -12.10 6.78 5.87
C VAL A 66 -12.57 8.23 6.02
N GLN A 67 -11.98 9.17 5.28
CA GLN A 67 -12.40 10.58 5.34
C GLN A 67 -13.82 10.78 4.81
N LEU A 68 -14.15 10.16 3.68
CA LEU A 68 -15.50 10.20 3.11
C LEU A 68 -16.55 9.62 4.06
N LYS A 69 -16.23 8.52 4.74
CA LYS A 69 -17.12 7.93 5.76
C LYS A 69 -17.37 8.89 6.93
N ARG A 70 -16.31 9.55 7.44
CA ARG A 70 -16.43 10.56 8.49
C ARG A 70 -17.26 11.76 8.05
N ALA A 71 -17.01 12.28 6.84
CA ALA A 71 -17.80 13.38 6.29
C ALA A 71 -19.28 13.01 6.15
N ASN A 72 -19.57 11.82 5.63
CA ASN A 72 -20.95 11.32 5.53
C ASN A 72 -21.63 11.16 6.89
N GLU A 73 -20.91 10.77 7.94
CA GLU A 73 -21.44 10.67 9.30
C GLU A 73 -21.83 12.05 9.85
N VAL A 74 -20.98 13.06 9.66
CA VAL A 74 -21.27 14.45 10.05
C VAL A 74 -22.51 14.96 9.31
N LEU A 75 -22.57 14.77 7.99
CA LEU A 75 -23.71 15.19 7.18
C LEU A 75 -25.00 14.49 7.61
N ARG A 76 -24.97 13.19 7.87
CA ARG A 76 -26.13 12.43 8.35
C ARG A 76 -26.61 12.96 9.70
N THR A 77 -25.69 13.26 10.61
CA THR A 77 -26.01 13.81 11.93
C THR A 77 -26.65 15.20 11.81
N ALA A 78 -26.09 16.07 10.97
CA ALA A 78 -26.65 17.39 10.71
C ALA A 78 -28.05 17.29 10.09
N SER A 79 -28.25 16.44 9.08
CA SER A 79 -29.56 16.23 8.46
C SER A 79 -30.60 15.72 9.45
N ALA A 80 -30.23 14.77 10.33
CA ALA A 80 -31.13 14.27 11.37
C ALA A 80 -31.50 15.37 12.38
N PHE A 81 -30.53 16.20 12.77
CA PHE A 81 -30.76 17.34 13.66
C PHE A 81 -31.74 18.35 13.04
N PHE A 82 -31.54 18.75 11.78
CA PHE A 82 -32.44 19.69 11.11
C PHE A 82 -33.83 19.10 10.87
N ALA A 83 -33.94 17.83 10.47
CA ALA A 83 -35.22 17.16 10.31
C ALA A 83 -36.02 17.16 11.63
N ALA A 84 -35.36 16.93 12.77
CA ALA A 84 -36.00 16.97 14.08
C ALA A 84 -36.45 18.38 14.53
N GLN A 85 -35.82 19.45 14.02
CA GLN A 85 -36.24 20.83 14.29
C GLN A 85 -37.38 21.30 13.39
N LEU A 86 -37.46 20.75 12.17
CA LEU A 86 -38.46 21.12 11.17
C LEU A 86 -39.76 20.32 11.27
N ASP A 87 -39.84 19.32 12.17
CA ASP A 87 -41.07 18.56 12.42
C ASP A 87 -42.07 19.39 13.26
N PRO A 88 -43.19 19.86 12.67
CA PRO A 88 -44.17 20.69 13.38
C PRO A 88 -45.09 19.87 14.30
N THR A 89 -44.94 18.55 14.35
CA THR A 89 -45.85 17.62 15.03
C THR A 89 -45.26 16.91 16.25
N ARG A 90 -44.08 17.31 16.74
CA ARG A 90 -43.52 16.77 17.99
C ARG A 90 -44.26 17.34 19.22
N PRO A 91 -45.07 16.55 19.96
CA PRO A 91 -45.73 17.04 21.17
C PRO A 91 -44.69 17.36 22.25
N ARG A 92 -44.92 18.44 22.98
CA ARG A 92 -44.08 18.93 24.09
C ARG A 92 -44.10 18.00 25.29
#